data_AF-A0A1Y2CHA7-F1
#
_entry.id   AF-A0A1Y2CHA7-F1
#
_cell.length_a   1.000
_cell.length_b   1.000
_cell.length_c   1.000
_cell.angle_alpha   90.00
_cell.angle_beta   90.00
_cell.angle_gamma   90.00
#
_symmetry.space_group_name_H-M   'P 1'
#
loop_
_entity.id
_entity.type
_entity.pdbx_description
1 polymer ?
#
loop_
_entity_poly.entity_id
_entity_poly.type
_entity_poly.pdbx_seq_one_letter_code
_entity_poly.pdbx_strand_id
1 'polypeptide(L)'
;MSGSLLLAFDRHKYAHSKRPLKSCLYCPASFTWAFKLREHIEREHTKIKPFTCDNCGQGFFRKDTRNTHVENRVCLKHAADVAVAVEKLDQQLSSQMAVCCNCGITHECKPV
;
A
#
# COMPACT_ATOMS: atom_id res chain seq x y z
N MET A 1 -36.20 7.32 -15.90
CA MET A 1 -35.32 7.17 -14.73
C MET A 1 -35.64 5.88 -14.01
N SER A 2 -35.00 4.73 -14.32
CA SER A 2 -35.31 3.45 -13.62
C SER A 2 -34.46 2.24 -14.03
N GLY A 3 -33.20 2.40 -14.47
CA GLY A 3 -32.33 1.25 -14.77
C GLY A 3 -31.52 0.74 -13.56
N SER A 4 -31.18 1.64 -12.63
CA SER A 4 -30.19 1.40 -11.58
C SER A 4 -30.73 0.66 -10.36
N LEU A 5 -32.04 0.76 -10.08
CA LEU A 5 -32.65 0.19 -8.87
C LEU A 5 -32.89 -1.33 -9.02
N LEU A 6 -33.29 -1.79 -10.22
CA LEU A 6 -33.49 -3.21 -10.52
C LEU A 6 -32.18 -4.00 -10.36
N LEU A 7 -31.07 -3.50 -10.91
CA LEU A 7 -29.76 -4.16 -10.80
C LEU A 7 -29.23 -4.23 -9.36
N ALA A 8 -29.55 -3.23 -8.54
CA ALA A 8 -29.18 -3.22 -7.12
C ALA A 8 -30.02 -4.20 -6.30
N PHE A 9 -31.34 -4.24 -6.55
CA PHE A 9 -32.28 -5.14 -5.90
C PHE A 9 -32.01 -6.61 -6.25
N ASP A 10 -31.72 -6.91 -7.52
CA ASP A 10 -31.34 -8.26 -7.95
C ASP A 10 -30.07 -8.71 -7.24
N ARG A 11 -29.02 -7.88 -7.19
CA ARG A 11 -27.77 -8.20 -6.46
C ARG A 11 -27.97 -8.41 -4.96
N HIS A 12 -28.86 -7.65 -4.34
CA HIS A 12 -29.21 -7.83 -2.93
C HIS A 12 -29.91 -9.19 -2.71
N LYS A 13 -30.94 -9.51 -3.49
CA LYS A 13 -31.59 -10.84 -3.45
C LYS A 13 -30.63 -11.98 -3.83
N TYR A 14 -29.67 -11.71 -4.72
CA TYR A 14 -28.63 -12.64 -5.14
C TYR A 14 -27.69 -13.07 -4.00
N ALA A 15 -27.51 -12.20 -3.00
CA ALA A 15 -26.71 -12.49 -1.80
C ALA A 15 -27.46 -13.43 -0.83
N HIS A 16 -28.79 -13.37 -0.81
CA HIS A 16 -29.66 -14.22 0.02
C HIS A 16 -29.99 -15.58 -0.62
N SER A 17 -29.58 -15.81 -1.87
CA SER A 17 -29.77 -17.10 -2.56
C SER A 17 -28.68 -18.11 -2.15
N LYS A 18 -29.04 -19.40 -2.02
CA LYS A 18 -28.11 -20.52 -1.76
C LYS A 18 -27.24 -20.83 -2.99
N ARG A 19 -26.39 -19.89 -3.41
CA ARG A 19 -25.49 -20.08 -4.56
C ARG A 19 -24.25 -20.87 -4.16
N PRO A 20 -23.64 -21.61 -5.10
CA PRO A 20 -22.38 -22.30 -4.84
C PRO A 20 -21.28 -21.30 -4.52
N LEU A 21 -20.63 -21.50 -3.39
CA LEU A 21 -19.50 -20.69 -2.98
C LEU A 21 -18.31 -20.93 -3.93
N LYS A 22 -17.48 -19.90 -4.09
CA LYS A 22 -16.18 -19.97 -4.76
C LYS A 22 -15.12 -20.29 -3.70
N SER A 23 -14.56 -21.49 -3.75
CA SER A 23 -13.55 -21.95 -2.82
C SER A 23 -12.16 -21.38 -3.15
N CYS A 24 -11.37 -21.16 -2.10
CA CYS A 24 -9.95 -20.88 -2.22
C CYS A 24 -9.19 -22.17 -2.56
N LEU A 25 -8.14 -22.04 -3.38
CA LEU A 25 -7.29 -23.17 -3.76
C LEU A 25 -6.20 -23.47 -2.71
N TYR A 26 -5.94 -22.53 -1.80
CA TYR A 26 -4.87 -22.62 -0.82
C TYR A 26 -5.35 -22.90 0.61
N CYS A 27 -6.65 -22.71 0.88
CA CYS A 27 -7.24 -22.95 2.20
C CYS A 27 -8.73 -23.28 2.12
N PRO A 28 -9.37 -23.72 3.21
CA PRO A 28 -10.80 -24.08 3.22
C PRO A 28 -11.78 -22.91 3.04
N ALA A 29 -11.30 -21.66 2.95
CA ALA A 29 -12.16 -20.48 2.84
C ALA A 29 -12.98 -20.49 1.54
N SER A 30 -14.22 -20.01 1.62
CA SER A 30 -15.15 -20.00 0.50
C SER A 30 -16.00 -18.72 0.49
N PHE A 31 -16.28 -18.17 -0.69
CA PHE A 31 -16.85 -16.83 -0.85
C PHE A 31 -18.01 -16.81 -1.85
N THR A 32 -19.03 -16.01 -1.57
CA THR A 32 -20.20 -15.84 -2.46
C THR A 32 -19.85 -15.16 -3.79
N TRP A 33 -18.84 -14.28 -3.78
CA TRP A 33 -18.45 -13.49 -4.96
C TRP A 33 -16.99 -13.70 -5.34
N ALA A 34 -16.72 -13.76 -6.65
CA ALA A 34 -15.37 -13.95 -7.18
C ALA A 34 -14.39 -12.84 -6.77
N PHE A 35 -14.85 -11.58 -6.71
CA PHE A 35 -14.00 -10.46 -6.29
C PHE A 35 -13.57 -10.59 -4.82
N LYS A 36 -14.41 -11.20 -3.96
CA LYS A 36 -14.06 -11.48 -2.57
C LYS A 36 -13.05 -12.61 -2.43
N LEU A 37 -13.19 -13.66 -3.25
CA LEU A 37 -12.16 -14.71 -3.33
C LEU A 37 -10.81 -14.13 -3.80
N ARG A 38 -10.82 -13.26 -4.82
CA ARG A 38 -9.59 -12.60 -5.29
C ARG A 38 -8.95 -11.75 -4.19
N GLU A 39 -9.72 -10.88 -3.55
CA GLU A 39 -9.26 -10.04 -2.43
C GLU A 39 -8.63 -10.91 -1.33
N HIS A 40 -9.25 -12.05 -0.99
CA HIS A 40 -8.71 -13.00 -0.04
C HIS A 40 -7.37 -13.60 -0.47
N ILE A 41 -7.24 -14.03 -1.74
CA ILE A 41 -5.97 -14.59 -2.25
C ILE A 41 -4.85 -13.53 -2.24
N GLU A 42 -5.17 -12.30 -2.64
CA GLU A 42 -4.25 -11.16 -2.61
C GLU A 42 -3.78 -10.87 -1.18
N ARG A 43 -4.71 -10.92 -0.21
CA ARG A 43 -4.43 -10.58 1.20
C ARG A 43 -3.78 -11.67 2.02
N GLU A 44 -4.19 -12.92 1.84
CA GLU A 44 -3.83 -13.99 2.77
C GLU A 44 -2.74 -14.90 2.23
N HIS A 45 -2.66 -15.04 0.91
CA HIS A 45 -1.72 -15.98 0.28
C HIS A 45 -0.57 -15.28 -0.43
N THR A 46 -0.87 -14.33 -1.33
CA THR A 46 0.18 -13.71 -2.16
C THR A 46 0.76 -12.43 -1.56
N LYS A 47 0.02 -11.79 -0.65
CA LYS A 47 0.38 -10.50 -0.04
C LYS A 47 0.60 -9.37 -1.06
N ILE A 48 0.13 -9.55 -2.29
CA ILE A 48 0.20 -8.54 -3.35
C ILE A 48 -0.85 -7.47 -3.07
N LYS A 49 -0.41 -6.21 -3.07
CA LYS A 49 -1.27 -5.05 -2.86
C LYS A 49 -1.49 -4.35 -4.21
N PRO A 50 -2.57 -4.65 -4.95
CA PRO A 50 -2.74 -4.20 -6.33
C PRO A 50 -3.03 -2.70 -6.47
N PHE A 51 -3.37 -1.99 -5.38
CA PHE A 51 -3.71 -0.58 -5.43
C PHE A 51 -2.65 0.25 -4.72
N THR A 52 -1.92 1.08 -5.46
CA THR A 52 -0.84 1.92 -4.90
C THR A 52 -1.28 3.39 -4.82
N CYS A 53 -0.85 4.13 -3.79
CA CYS A 53 -0.93 5.60 -3.78
C CYS A 53 0.20 6.13 -4.67
N ASP A 54 -0.13 6.84 -5.76
CA ASP A 54 0.87 7.39 -6.67
C ASP A 54 1.73 8.49 -6.01
N ASN A 55 1.21 9.13 -4.96
CA ASN A 55 1.92 10.18 -4.23
C ASN A 55 2.95 9.67 -3.21
N CYS A 56 2.78 8.48 -2.64
CA CYS A 56 3.66 7.97 -1.58
C CYS A 56 4.13 6.52 -1.77
N GLY A 57 3.70 5.85 -2.84
CA GLY A 57 4.06 4.46 -3.13
C GLY A 57 3.43 3.41 -2.21
N GLN A 58 2.61 3.80 -1.24
CA GLN A 58 2.02 2.84 -0.31
C GLN A 58 0.98 1.96 -1.03
N GLY A 59 1.14 0.63 -0.88
CA GLY A 59 0.21 -0.36 -1.41
C GLY A 59 -0.97 -0.63 -0.47
N PHE A 60 -2.12 -0.95 -1.07
CA PHE A 60 -3.39 -1.30 -0.45
C PHE A 60 -4.04 -2.50 -1.15
N PHE A 61 -4.80 -3.29 -0.39
CA PHE A 61 -5.56 -4.43 -0.93
C PHE A 61 -6.91 -4.04 -1.53
N ARG A 62 -7.40 -2.83 -1.24
CA ARG A 62 -8.66 -2.33 -1.76
C ARG A 62 -8.54 -0.90 -2.29
N LYS A 63 -9.25 -0.63 -3.38
CA LYS A 63 -9.27 0.69 -4.04
C LYS A 63 -9.86 1.78 -3.15
N ASP A 64 -10.94 1.48 -2.43
CA ASP A 64 -11.60 2.44 -1.54
C ASP A 64 -10.70 2.83 -0.36
N THR A 65 -9.98 1.88 0.23
CA THR A 65 -8.99 2.18 1.28
C THR A 65 -7.84 3.06 0.77
N ARG A 66 -7.36 2.81 -0.46
CA ARG A 66 -6.37 3.70 -1.10
C ARG A 66 -6.95 5.10 -1.32
N ASN A 67 -8.19 5.18 -1.80
CA ASN A 67 -8.84 6.47 -2.04
C ASN A 67 -9.01 7.27 -0.76
N THR A 68 -9.52 6.68 0.33
CA THR A 68 -9.66 7.38 1.61
C THR A 68 -8.31 7.82 2.18
N HIS A 69 -7.25 7.03 1.96
CA HIS A 69 -5.88 7.41 2.30
C HIS A 69 -5.41 8.67 1.56
N VAL A 70 -5.73 8.80 0.26
CA VAL A 70 -5.43 9.99 -0.56
C VAL A 70 -6.31 11.17 -0.17
N GLU A 71 -7.63 10.97 -0.03
CA GLU A 71 -8.61 12.00 0.34
C GLU A 71 -8.27 12.64 1.68
N ASN A 72 -7.93 11.83 2.69
CA ASN A 72 -7.53 12.30 4.01
C ASN A 72 -6.09 12.82 4.07
N ARG A 73 -5.42 12.99 2.93
CA ARG A 73 -4.03 13.51 2.80
C ARG A 73 -3.01 12.76 3.66
N VAL A 74 -3.26 11.50 3.99
CA VAL A 74 -2.32 10.67 4.76
C VAL A 74 -1.05 10.41 3.94
N CYS A 75 -1.12 10.36 2.60
CA CYS A 75 0.08 10.23 1.73
C CYS A 75 1.14 11.33 2.03
N LEU A 76 0.73 12.55 2.46
CA LEU A 76 1.68 13.65 2.72
C LEU A 76 2.51 13.44 4.00
N LYS A 77 2.01 12.65 4.96
CA LYS A 77 2.77 12.32 6.18
C LYS A 77 3.98 11.47 5.84
N HIS A 78 3.81 10.46 4.98
CA HIS A 78 4.92 9.64 4.50
C HIS A 78 5.96 10.44 3.71
N ALA A 79 5.53 11.45 2.93
CA ALA A 79 6.48 12.32 2.23
C ALA A 79 7.34 13.14 3.20
N ALA A 80 6.77 13.61 4.32
CA ALA A 80 7.53 14.27 5.39
C ALA A 80 8.49 13.29 6.11
N ASP A 81 8.05 12.06 6.37
CA ASP A 81 8.91 11.02 6.96
C ASP A 81 10.08 10.64 6.04
N VAL A 82 9.86 10.59 4.72
CA VAL A 82 10.92 10.37 3.71
C VAL A 82 11.87 11.57 3.65
N ALA A 83 11.37 12.81 3.69
CA ALA A 83 12.21 14.00 3.73
C ALA A 83 13.11 14.01 4.98
N VAL A 84 12.55 13.71 6.16
CA VAL A 84 13.30 13.58 7.41
C VAL A 84 14.33 12.45 7.34
N ALA A 85 14.01 11.33 6.68
CA ALA A 85 14.96 10.24 6.49
C ALA A 85 16.11 10.62 5.53
N VAL A 86 15.82 11.37 4.45
CA VAL A 86 16.83 11.87 3.51
C VAL A 86 17.73 12.92 4.17
N GLU A 87 17.17 13.84 4.95
CA GLU A 87 17.94 14.83 5.72
C GLU A 87 18.87 14.15 6.75
N LYS A 88 18.40 13.08 7.40
CA LYS A 88 19.23 12.29 8.32
C LYS A 88 20.38 11.59 7.59
N LEU A 89 20.15 11.10 6.37
CA LEU A 89 21.20 10.48 5.55
C LEU A 89 22.21 11.53 5.02
N ASP A 90 21.75 12.73 4.67
CA ASP A 90 22.61 13.85 4.25
C ASP A 90 23.50 14.36 5.41
N GLN A 91 22.93 14.41 6.63
CA GLN A 91 23.69 14.75 7.84
C GLN A 91 24.70 13.64 8.22
N GLN A 92 24.42 12.38 7.89
CA GLN A 92 25.39 11.29 8.04
C GLN A 92 26.49 11.30 6.97
N LEU A 93 26.19 11.74 5.74
CA LEU A 93 27.19 11.85 4.67
C LEU A 93 28.12 13.06 4.87
N SER A 94 27.57 14.20 5.34
CA SER A 94 28.35 15.39 5.70
C SER A 94 29.25 15.18 6.91
N SER A 95 28.84 14.34 7.87
CA SER A 95 29.68 13.95 9.01
C SER A 95 30.79 12.93 8.65
N GLN A 96 30.70 12.26 7.50
CA GLN A 96 31.77 11.40 6.97
C GLN A 96 32.90 12.16 6.26
N MET A 97 32.68 13.43 5.89
CA MET A 97 33.69 14.32 5.32
C MET A 97 34.24 15.28 6.38
N ALA A 98 35.08 14.77 7.29
CA ALA A 98 35.84 15.63 8.19
C ALA A 98 37.08 16.18 7.47
N VAL A 99 37.21 17.50 7.35
CA VAL A 99 38.45 18.15 6.91
C VAL A 99 39.51 17.89 7.97
N CYS A 100 40.61 17.23 7.61
CA CYS A 100 41.74 17.10 8.52
C CYS A 100 42.39 18.49 8.69
N CYS A 101 42.28 19.08 9.89
CA CYS A 101 42.80 20.42 10.22
C CYS A 101 44.31 20.61 9.96
N ASN A 102 45.04 19.56 9.60
CA ASN A 102 46.50 19.61 9.43
C ASN A 102 46.98 19.63 7.97
N CYS A 103 46.13 19.33 6.98
CA CYS A 103 46.55 19.30 5.57
C CYS A 103 45.59 20.00 4.59
N GLY A 104 44.41 20.43 5.03
CA GLY A 104 43.46 21.15 4.17
C GLY A 104 42.81 20.29 3.08
N ILE A 105 42.99 18.97 3.12
CA ILE A 105 42.42 18.04 2.14
C ILE A 105 41.20 17.34 2.74
N THR A 106 40.13 17.23 1.95
CA THR A 106 38.94 16.45 2.26
C THR A 106 39.17 14.97 1.92
N HIS A 107 38.99 14.08 2.89
CA HIS A 107 39.08 12.64 2.68
C HIS A 107 37.91 11.91 3.36
N GLU A 108 37.53 10.75 2.82
CA GLU A 108 36.47 9.88 3.35
C GLU A 108 36.99 9.10 4.57
N CYS A 109 36.44 9.36 5.76
CA CYS A 109 36.77 8.58 6.96
C CYS A 109 35.88 7.31 7.02
N LYS A 110 36.44 6.14 6.65
CA LYS A 110 35.79 4.86 6.92
C LYS A 110 35.99 4.45 8.39
N PRO A 111 34.94 4.04 9.11
CA PRO A 111 35.09 3.53 10.48
C PRO A 111 35.90 2.21 10.46
N VAL A 112 36.84 2.10 11.41
CA VAL A 112 37.64 0.90 11.69
C VAL A 112 36.82 -0.12 12.46
#